data_AF-A0A8S1AR39-F1
#
_entry.id   AF-A0A8S1AR39-F1
#
_cell.length_a   1.000
_cell.length_b   1.000
_cell.length_c   1.000
_cell.angle_alpha   90.00
_cell.angle_beta   90.00
_cell.angle_gamma   90.00
#
_symmetry.space_group_name_H-M   'P 1'
#
loop_
_entity.id
_entity.type
_entity.pdbx_description
1 polymer ?
#
loop_
_entity_poly.entity_id
_entity_poly.type
_entity_poly.pdbx_seq_one_letter_code
_entity_poly.pdbx_strand_id
1 'polypeptide(L)'
;MFSGYRLVVTTEKMSDLKYTGIKADRQALLLQRYHQFINGLSDVTKEPVKVFDPLPQRALDELDLIRKVSATLQDKKNEEMQRIAQAGKEAAESAKQAAAEKEAAEKAATDEAVKEY
;
A
#
# COMPACT_ATOMS: atom_id res chain seq x y z
N MET A 1 -13.23 30.45 26.20
CA MET A 1 -14.54 29.92 25.76
C MET A 1 -14.33 29.17 24.46
N PHE A 2 -14.26 27.84 24.49
CA PHE A 2 -14.29 27.03 23.28
C PHE A 2 -15.53 26.15 23.31
N SER A 3 -16.34 26.37 22.28
CA SER A 3 -17.66 25.81 22.04
C SER A 3 -17.63 24.28 22.02
N GLY A 4 -18.50 23.67 22.82
CA GLY A 4 -18.57 22.24 23.02
C GLY A 4 -19.02 21.50 21.76
N TYR A 5 -18.25 20.49 21.35
CA TYR A 5 -18.73 19.45 20.46
C TYR A 5 -19.75 18.60 21.21
N ARG A 6 -21.05 18.87 21.00
CA ARG A 6 -22.13 18.03 21.51
C ARG A 6 -22.28 16.84 20.55
N LEU A 7 -21.63 15.73 20.90
CA LEU A 7 -21.95 14.42 20.31
C LEU A 7 -23.38 14.06 20.73
N VAL A 8 -24.34 14.37 19.87
CA VAL A 8 -25.71 13.87 20.00
C VAL A 8 -25.68 12.43 19.53
N VAL A 9 -25.37 11.52 20.44
CA VAL A 9 -25.57 10.08 20.22
C VAL A 9 -27.06 9.83 20.39
N THR A 10 -27.79 9.80 19.28
CA THR A 10 -29.19 9.38 19.26
C THR A 10 -29.24 7.89 19.60
N THR A 11 -29.75 7.57 20.78
CA THR A 11 -29.82 6.20 21.33
C THR A 11 -30.95 5.35 20.72
N GLU A 12 -31.72 5.88 19.77
CA GLU A 12 -32.97 5.24 19.34
C GLU A 12 -32.82 4.10 18.32
N LYS A 13 -31.64 3.87 17.74
CA LYS A 13 -31.42 2.76 16.77
C LYS A 13 -30.05 2.08 16.88
N MET A 14 -29.53 1.94 18.10
CA MET A 14 -28.29 1.16 18.33
C MET A 14 -28.53 -0.36 18.36
N SER A 15 -29.78 -0.83 18.36
CA SER A 15 -30.11 -2.27 18.36
C SER A 15 -29.75 -2.99 17.06
N ASP A 16 -29.58 -2.26 15.95
CA ASP A 16 -29.42 -2.84 14.62
C ASP A 16 -27.96 -2.82 14.12
N LEU A 17 -27.05 -2.16 14.85
CA LEU A 17 -25.62 -2.28 14.57
C LEU A 17 -25.08 -3.60 15.15
N LYS A 18 -25.29 -4.70 14.42
CA LYS A 18 -24.55 -5.97 14.55
C LYS A 18 -23.06 -5.81 14.15
N TYR A 19 -22.42 -4.69 14.48
CA TYR A 19 -21.18 -4.29 13.82
C TYR A 19 -19.92 -4.90 14.42
N THR A 20 -20.00 -5.67 15.50
CA THR A 20 -18.79 -6.17 16.16
C THR A 20 -18.73 -7.69 16.29
N GLY A 21 -19.84 -8.43 16.26
CA GLY A 21 -19.81 -9.87 16.59
C GLY A 21 -19.18 -10.17 17.97
N ILE A 22 -18.98 -9.13 18.80
CA ILE A 22 -18.37 -9.22 20.12
C ILE A 22 -19.49 -9.57 21.10
N LYS A 23 -19.28 -10.63 21.89
CA LYS A 23 -20.22 -11.02 22.96
C LYS A 23 -20.35 -9.89 23.98
N ALA A 24 -21.54 -9.70 24.54
CA ALA A 24 -21.84 -8.64 25.50
C ALA A 24 -20.85 -8.60 26.68
N ASP A 25 -20.46 -9.75 27.21
CA ASP A 25 -19.49 -9.87 28.31
C ASP A 25 -18.11 -9.30 27.93
N ARG A 26 -17.69 -9.54 26.69
CA ARG A 26 -16.41 -9.04 26.18
C ARG A 26 -16.46 -7.54 25.94
N GLN A 27 -17.60 -7.02 25.49
CA GLN A 27 -17.81 -5.57 25.36
C GLN A 27 -17.75 -4.88 26.73
N ALA A 28 -18.37 -5.45 27.77
CA ALA A 28 -18.32 -4.92 29.12
C ALA A 28 -16.88 -4.86 29.66
N LEU A 29 -16.09 -5.92 29.43
CA LEU A 29 -14.67 -5.96 29.81
C LEU A 29 -13.84 -4.86 29.12
N LEU A 30 -14.03 -4.66 27.81
CA LEU A 30 -13.33 -3.63 27.05
C LEU A 30 -13.70 -2.22 27.54
N LEU A 31 -14.98 -1.98 27.83
CA LEU A 31 -15.45 -0.71 28.40
C LEU A 31 -14.84 -0.46 29.79
N GLN A 32 -14.74 -1.48 30.63
CA GLN A 32 -14.09 -1.37 31.94
C GLN A 32 -12.62 -0.97 31.81
N ARG A 33 -11.86 -1.63 30.93
CA ARG A 33 -10.45 -1.27 30.65
C ARG A 33 -10.32 0.13 30.08
N TYR A 34 -11.25 0.54 29.22
CA TYR A 34 -11.31 1.89 28.69
C TYR A 34 -11.49 2.93 29.80
N HIS A 35 -12.41 2.71 30.74
CA HIS A 35 -12.60 3.63 31.87
C HIS A 35 -11.35 3.71 32.76
N GLN A 36 -10.69 2.57 33.02
CA GLN A 36 -9.42 2.55 33.76
C GLN A 36 -8.33 3.35 33.03
N PHE A 37 -8.24 3.22 31.70
CA PHE A 37 -7.32 3.98 30.88
C PHE A 37 -7.58 5.49 30.96
N ILE A 38 -8.84 5.93 30.79
CA ILE A 38 -9.22 7.36 30.89
C ILE A 38 -8.88 7.93 32.28
N ASN A 39 -9.13 7.16 33.34
CA ASN A 39 -8.85 7.61 34.71
C ASN A 39 -7.35 7.66 35.04
N GLY A 40 -6.52 6.88 34.33
CA GLY A 40 -5.06 6.87 34.48
C GLY A 40 -4.32 7.81 33.53
N LEU A 41 -5.01 8.42 32.58
CA LEU A 41 -4.41 9.15 31.46
C LEU A 41 -3.62 10.41 31.88
N SER A 42 -3.97 10.99 33.02
CA SER A 42 -3.30 12.16 33.61
C SER A 42 -2.21 11.82 34.63
N ASP A 43 -2.02 10.54 34.96
CA ASP A 43 -1.11 10.10 36.01
C ASP A 43 0.14 9.42 35.41
N VAL A 44 1.24 10.18 35.34
CA VAL A 44 2.52 9.77 34.74
C VAL A 44 3.20 8.65 35.54
N THR A 45 2.76 8.39 36.78
CA THR A 45 3.32 7.32 37.61
C THR A 45 2.65 5.96 37.38
N LYS A 46 1.50 5.94 36.69
CA LYS A 46 0.75 4.71 36.43
C LYS A 46 1.13 4.11 35.09
N GLU A 47 1.22 2.79 35.06
CA GLU A 47 1.42 2.08 33.80
C GLU A 47 0.20 2.25 32.86
N PRO A 48 0.41 2.45 31.55
CA PRO A 48 -0.67 2.58 30.59
C PRO A 48 -1.57 1.34 30.55
N VAL A 49 -2.85 1.53 30.77
CA VAL A 49 -3.85 0.45 30.73
C VAL A 49 -4.07 0.01 29.28
N LYS A 50 -3.91 -1.29 29.02
CA LYS A 50 -4.22 -1.88 27.71
C LYS A 50 -5.73 -2.02 27.54
N VAL A 51 -6.29 -1.35 26.54
CA VAL A 51 -7.73 -1.36 26.26
C VAL A 51 -8.12 -2.41 25.21
N PHE A 52 -7.16 -3.01 24.52
CA PHE A 52 -7.42 -4.02 23.49
C PHE A 52 -6.98 -5.41 23.93
N ASP A 53 -7.58 -6.43 23.32
CA ASP A 53 -7.09 -7.80 23.44
C ASP A 53 -6.01 -8.03 22.38
N PRO A 54 -4.85 -8.60 22.73
CA PRO A 54 -3.86 -8.97 21.75
C PRO A 54 -4.45 -9.98 20.76
N LEU A 55 -4.06 -9.85 19.49
CA LEU A 55 -4.43 -10.83 18.47
C LEU A 55 -3.84 -12.20 18.84
N PRO A 56 -4.57 -13.30 18.57
CA PRO A 56 -4.03 -14.62 18.80
C PRO A 56 -2.79 -14.84 17.92
N GLN A 57 -1.83 -15.63 18.40
CA GLN A 57 -0.55 -15.86 17.69
C GLN A 57 -0.76 -16.29 16.24
N ARG A 58 -1.73 -17.17 16.00
CA ARG A 58 -2.11 -17.60 14.66
C ARG A 58 -2.45 -16.45 13.71
N ALA A 59 -3.19 -15.44 14.18
CA ALA A 59 -3.53 -14.28 13.35
C ALA A 59 -2.31 -13.40 13.07
N LEU A 60 -1.35 -13.34 14.00
CA LEU A 60 -0.07 -12.66 13.78
C LEU A 60 0.76 -13.40 12.72
N ASP A 61 0.83 -14.73 12.81
CA ASP A 61 1.54 -15.56 11.84
C ASP A 61 0.94 -15.45 10.44
N GLU A 62 -0.40 -15.41 10.34
CA GLU A 62 -1.13 -15.19 9.09
C GLU A 62 -0.83 -13.80 8.49
N LEU A 63 -0.81 -12.75 9.31
CA LEU A 63 -0.44 -11.39 8.87
C LEU A 63 1.01 -11.33 8.37
N ASP A 64 1.93 -12.01 9.04
CA ASP A 64 3.33 -12.06 8.61
C ASP A 64 3.51 -12.87 7.32
N LEU A 65 2.74 -13.93 7.12
CA LEU A 65 2.70 -14.65 5.85
C LEU A 65 2.21 -13.74 4.72
N ILE A 66 1.11 -13.02 4.94
CA ILE A 66 0.56 -12.07 3.96
C ILE A 66 1.62 -11.03 3.59
N ARG A 67 2.28 -10.43 4.58
CA ARG A 67 3.35 -9.44 4.35
C ARG A 67 4.47 -9.99 3.48
N LYS A 68 4.96 -11.20 3.78
CA LYS A 68 6.04 -11.85 3.02
C LYS A 68 5.62 -12.11 1.58
N VAL A 69 4.44 -12.68 1.37
CA VAL A 69 3.92 -12.97 0.03
C VAL A 69 3.70 -11.68 -0.76
N SER A 70 3.13 -10.64 -0.14
CA SER A 70 2.94 -9.34 -0.80
C SER A 70 4.25 -8.68 -1.19
N ALA A 71 5.27 -8.73 -0.34
CA ALA A 71 6.61 -8.22 -0.66
C ALA A 71 7.20 -8.94 -1.88
N THR A 72 7.19 -10.27 -1.87
CA THR A 72 7.70 -11.07 -3.00
C THR A 72 6.94 -10.78 -4.30
N LEU A 73 5.63 -10.58 -4.25
CA LEU A 73 4.84 -10.23 -5.43
C LEU A 73 5.13 -8.82 -5.94
N GLN A 74 5.35 -7.86 -5.04
CA GLN A 74 5.75 -6.50 -5.41
C GLN A 74 7.12 -6.48 -6.07
N ASP A 75 8.09 -7.24 -5.53
CA ASP A 75 9.42 -7.35 -6.12
C ASP A 75 9.35 -7.95 -7.54
N LYS A 76 8.60 -9.06 -7.71
CA LYS A 76 8.38 -9.65 -9.04
C LYS A 76 7.73 -8.68 -10.03
N LYS A 77 6.73 -7.92 -9.58
CA LYS A 77 6.08 -6.89 -10.40
C LYS A 77 7.09 -5.81 -10.81
N ASN A 78 7.93 -5.35 -9.88
CA ASN A 78 8.93 -4.32 -10.16
C ASN A 78 9.97 -4.82 -11.16
N GLU A 79 10.46 -6.05 -11.00
CA GLU A 79 11.37 -6.69 -11.95
C GLU A 79 10.75 -6.82 -13.36
N GLU A 80 9.49 -7.24 -13.44
CA GLU A 80 8.77 -7.36 -14.71
C GLU A 80 8.61 -6.01 -15.40
N MET A 81 8.23 -4.96 -14.66
CA MET A 81 8.15 -3.61 -15.21
C MET A 81 9.51 -3.11 -15.70
N GLN A 82 10.60 -3.42 -14.99
CA GLN A 82 11.95 -3.07 -15.43
C GLN A 82 12.34 -3.80 -16.72
N ARG A 83 12.05 -5.11 -16.82
CA ARG A 83 12.30 -5.89 -18.05
C ARG A 83 11.52 -5.34 -19.24
N ILE A 84 10.24 -5.00 -19.05
CA ILE A 84 9.42 -4.40 -20.11
C ILE A 84 9.98 -3.04 -20.54
N ALA A 85 10.36 -2.19 -19.57
CA ALA A 85 10.96 -0.90 -19.87
C ALA A 85 12.29 -1.02 -20.62
N GLN A 86 13.10 -2.03 -20.27
CA GLN A 86 14.39 -2.28 -20.91
C GLN A 86 14.22 -2.83 -22.33
N ALA A 87 13.32 -3.80 -22.53
CA ALA A 87 12.97 -4.30 -23.86
C ALA A 87 12.43 -3.19 -24.78
N GLY A 88 11.63 -2.26 -24.24
CA GLY A 88 11.15 -1.09 -24.98
C GLY A 88 12.27 -0.14 -25.42
N LYS A 89 13.30 0.05 -24.59
CA LYS A 89 14.47 0.87 -24.95
C LYS A 89 15.33 0.20 -26.02
N GLU A 90 15.60 -1.09 -25.87
CA GLU A 90 16.40 -1.87 -26.83
C GLU A 90 15.71 -1.94 -28.21
N ALA A 91 14.38 -2.09 -28.24
CA ALA A 91 13.60 -2.03 -29.48
C ALA A 91 13.64 -0.64 -30.14
N ALA A 92 13.61 0.44 -29.34
CA ALA A 92 13.71 1.80 -29.87
C ALA A 92 15.12 2.14 -30.39
N GLU A 93 16.17 1.66 -29.73
CA GLU A 93 17.56 1.86 -30.18
C GLU A 93 17.86 1.07 -31.46
N SER A 94 17.44 -0.20 -31.54
CA SER A 94 17.62 -1.01 -32.74
C SER A 94 16.84 -0.45 -33.94
N ALA A 95 15.63 0.08 -33.74
CA ALA A 95 14.89 0.78 -34.79
C ALA A 95 15.59 2.06 -35.27
N LYS A 96 16.20 2.83 -34.36
CA LYS A 96 16.99 4.02 -34.71
C LYS A 96 18.26 3.67 -35.49
N GLN A 97 18.97 2.62 -35.08
CA GLN A 97 20.18 2.16 -35.78
C GLN A 97 19.84 1.64 -37.18
N ALA A 98 18.78 0.84 -37.32
CA ALA A 98 18.33 0.35 -38.63
C ALA A 98 17.86 1.50 -39.56
N ALA A 99 17.25 2.55 -39.01
CA ALA A 99 16.87 3.73 -39.79
C ALA A 99 18.10 4.55 -40.23
N ALA A 100 19.08 4.72 -39.35
CA ALA A 100 20.32 5.43 -39.65
C ALA A 100 21.19 4.70 -40.69
N GLU A 101 21.26 3.36 -40.63
CA GLU A 101 21.96 2.56 -41.64
C GLU A 101 21.28 2.64 -43.02
N LYS A 102 19.94 2.66 -43.06
CA LYS A 102 19.21 2.85 -44.31
C LYS A 102 19.45 4.24 -44.91
N GLU A 103 19.41 5.30 -44.11
CA GLU A 103 19.72 6.66 -44.59
C GLU A 103 21.18 6.81 -45.04
N ALA A 104 22.13 6.16 -44.36
CA ALA A 104 23.53 6.18 -44.74
C ALA A 104 23.79 5.43 -46.06
N ALA A 105 23.12 4.28 -46.26
CA ALA A 105 23.19 3.52 -47.51
C ALA A 105 22.57 4.27 -48.69
N GLU A 106 21.45 4.97 -48.49
CA GLU A 106 20.80 5.78 -49.54
C GLU A 106 21.67 6.97 -49.96
N LYS A 107 22.30 7.67 -49.01
CA LYS A 107 23.20 8.80 -49.33
C LYS A 107 24.46 8.36 -50.07
N ALA A 108 25.05 7.22 -49.69
CA ALA A 108 26.22 6.67 -50.39
C ALA A 108 25.89 6.27 -51.84
N ALA A 109 24.72 5.69 -52.08
CA ALA A 109 24.27 5.32 -53.43
C ALA A 109 24.00 6.55 -54.32
N THR A 110 23.53 7.67 -53.75
CA THR A 110 23.33 8.92 -54.51
C THR A 110 24.63 9.68 -54.81
N ASP A 111 25.66 9.58 -53.95
CA ASP A 111 26.95 10.26 -54.15
C ASP A 111 27.84 9.57 -55.20
N GLU A 112 27.70 8.26 -55.40
CA GLU A 112 28.35 7.54 -56.51
C GLU A 112 27.71 7.86 -57.87
N ALA A 113 26.39 8.06 -57.94
CA ALA A 113 25.70 8.40 -59.18
C ALA A 113 25.97 9.84 -59.69
N VAL A 114 26.41 10.76 -58.82
CA VAL A 114 26.74 12.15 -59.18
C VAL A 114 28.18 12.30 -59.69
N LYS A 115 29.07 11.32 -59.45
CA LYS A 115 30.46 11.34 -59.94
C LYS A 115 30.67 10.77 -61.34
N GLU A 116 29.64 10.18 -61.94
CA GLU A 116 29.70 9.56 -63.28
C GLU A 116 29.23 10.47 -64.44
N TYR A 117 28.93 11.74 -64.17
CA TYR A 117 28.69 12.79 -65.17
C TYR A 117 29.79 13.85 -65.14
#